data_AF-A0A967T919-F1
#
_entry.id   AF-A0A967T919-F1
#
_cell.length_a   1.000
_cell.length_b   1.000
_cell.length_c   1.000
_cell.angle_alpha   90.00
_cell.angle_beta   90.00
_cell.angle_gamma   90.00
#
_symmetry.space_group_name_H-M   'P 1'
#
loop_
_entity.id
_entity.type
_entity.pdbx_description
1 polymer ?
#
loop_
_entity_poly.entity_id
_entity_poly.type
_entity_poly.pdbx_seq_one_letter_code
_entity_poly.pdbx_strand_id
1 'polypeptide(L)' 'CELQTLERHILDYERVGDLPGGLIPQLYFEFIRKRDAFLLADILEHNFHDIVNLALLSIKIS' A
#
# COMPACT_ATOMS: atom_id res chain seq x y z
N CYS A 1 -5.47 -3.61 -6.16
CA CYS A 1 -6.94 -3.78 -6.08
C CYS A 1 -7.40 -5.09 -5.44
N GLU A 2 -6.63 -6.19 -5.51
CA GLU A 2 -7.08 -7.46 -4.87
C GLU A 2 -6.92 -7.44 -3.34
N LEU A 3 -5.80 -6.90 -2.82
CA LEU A 3 -5.53 -6.91 -1.38
C LEU A 3 -6.52 -6.07 -0.55
N GLN A 4 -6.78 -4.81 -0.93
CA GLN A 4 -7.76 -3.95 -0.25
C GLN A 4 -9.16 -4.57 -0.19
N THR A 5 -9.54 -5.36 -1.21
CA THR A 5 -10.81 -6.07 -1.20
C THR A 5 -10.81 -7.16 -0.12
N LEU A 6 -9.73 -7.94 -0.01
CA LEU A 6 -9.58 -8.95 1.04
C LEU A 6 -9.54 -8.33 2.44
N GLU A 7 -8.85 -7.20 2.59
CA GLU A 7 -8.79 -6.43 3.85
C GLU A 7 -10.19 -6.03 4.33
N ARG A 8 -11.00 -5.46 3.44
CA ARG A 8 -12.37 -5.06 3.79
C ARG A 8 -13.23 -6.25 4.22
N HIS A 9 -13.16 -7.36 3.49
CA HIS A 9 -14.08 -8.49 3.73
C HIS A 9 -13.62 -9.44 4.85
N ILE A 10 -12.32 -9.55 5.11
CA ILE A 10 -11.76 -10.53 6.08
C ILE A 10 -11.26 -9.82 7.35
N LEU A 11 -10.62 -8.66 7.20
CA LEU A 11 -10.08 -7.91 8.33
C LEU A 11 -11.03 -6.83 8.86
N ASP A 12 -12.14 -6.54 8.14
CA ASP A 12 -13.02 -5.39 8.41
C ASP A 12 -12.23 -4.07 8.44
N TYR A 13 -11.21 -3.99 7.58
CA TYR A 13 -10.28 -2.87 7.51
C TYR A 13 -10.43 -2.15 6.17
N GLU A 14 -10.65 -0.85 6.22
CA GLU A 14 -10.71 0.02 5.05
C GLU A 14 -9.65 1.12 5.15
N ARG A 15 -8.77 1.19 4.15
CA ARG A 15 -7.73 2.20 4.10
C ARG A 15 -8.32 3.55 3.70
N VAL A 16 -7.91 4.61 4.39
CA VAL A 16 -8.27 5.99 4.08
C VAL A 16 -7.06 6.72 3.53
N GLY A 17 -7.18 7.34 2.36
CA GLY A 17 -6.10 8.12 1.75
C GLY A 17 -4.98 7.28 1.12
N ASP A 18 -5.17 5.97 0.96
CA ASP A 18 -4.15 5.09 0.38
C ASP A 18 -3.84 5.47 -1.08
N LEU A 19 -2.55 5.45 -1.40
CA LEU A 19 -2.07 5.70 -2.75
C LEU A 19 -2.53 4.56 -3.68
N PRO A 20 -3.20 4.84 -4.82
CA PRO A 20 -3.50 3.81 -5.78
C PRO A 20 -2.21 3.13 -6.27
N GLY A 21 -2.08 1.82 -6.04
CA GLY A 21 -0.83 1.10 -6.33
C GLY A 21 -0.33 1.23 -7.78
N GLY A 22 -1.24 1.44 -8.75
CA GLY A 22 -0.88 1.72 -10.15
C GLY A 22 -0.11 3.03 -10.37
N LEU A 23 -0.16 3.99 -9.43
CA LEU A 23 0.58 5.25 -9.47
C LEU A 23 1.99 5.14 -8.87
N ILE A 24 2.29 4.08 -8.11
CA ILE A 24 3.60 3.90 -7.47
C ILE A 24 4.76 3.96 -8.46
N PRO A 25 4.73 3.26 -9.63
CA PRO A 25 5.83 3.34 -10.58
C PRO A 25 6.11 4.77 -11.05
N GLN A 26 5.06 5.54 -11.32
CA GLN A 26 5.18 6.93 -11.77
C GLN A 26 5.81 7.81 -10.69
N LEU A 27 5.33 7.73 -9.44
CA LEU A 27 5.87 8.51 -8.33
C LEU A 27 7.31 8.12 -8.00
N TYR A 28 7.66 6.83 -8.09
CA TYR A 28 9.02 6.36 -7.89
C TYR A 28 9.98 6.89 -8.96
N PHE A 29 9.58 6.92 -10.24
CA PHE A 29 10.38 7.54 -11.30
C PHE A 29 10.54 9.05 -11.09
N GLU A 30 9.50 9.74 -10.64
CA GLU A 30 9.60 11.15 -10.28
C GLU A 30 10.57 11.40 -9.11
N PHE A 31 10.59 10.51 -8.10
CA PHE A 31 11.61 10.54 -7.05
C PHE A 31 13.03 10.41 -7.62
N ILE A 32 13.27 9.43 -8.51
CA ILE A 32 14.61 9.25 -9.11
C ILE A 32 15.04 10.52 -9.86
N ARG A 33 14.11 11.13 -10.60
CA ARG A 33 14.38 12.31 -11.42
C ARG A 33 14.60 13.58 -10.60
N LYS A 34 13.75 13.83 -9.61
CA LYS A 34 13.75 15.07 -8.80
C LYS A 34 14.62 14.97 -7.56
N ARG A 35 14.97 13.76 -7.12
CA ARG A 35 15.62 13.47 -5.82
C ARG A 35 14.81 14.00 -4.63
N ASP A 36 13.50 14.08 -4.79
CA ASP A 36 12.59 14.55 -3.74
C ASP A 36 12.07 13.36 -2.93
N ALA A 37 12.56 13.25 -1.69
CA ALA A 37 12.20 12.16 -0.79
C ALA A 37 10.74 12.21 -0.31
N PHE A 38 10.05 13.35 -0.39
CA PHE A 38 8.64 13.43 -0.01
C PHE A 38 7.75 12.55 -0.89
N LEU A 39 8.16 12.31 -2.15
CA LEU A 39 7.46 11.40 -3.07
C LEU A 39 7.51 9.93 -2.63
N LEU A 40 8.41 9.58 -1.70
CA LEU A 40 8.50 8.21 -1.16
C LEU A 40 7.56 7.97 0.01
N ALA A 41 7.07 9.01 0.70
CA ALA A 41 6.26 8.84 1.90
C ALA A 41 5.02 7.98 1.64
N ASP A 42 4.21 8.38 0.66
CA ASP A 42 2.98 7.66 0.30
C ASP A 42 3.27 6.25 -0.26
N ILE A 43 4.38 6.08 -0.98
CA ILE A 43 4.81 4.76 -1.50
C ILE A 43 5.16 3.81 -0.36
N LEU A 44 5.87 4.31 0.65
CA LEU A 44 6.29 3.51 1.80
C LEU A 44 5.11 3.18 2.70
N GLU A 45 4.18 4.12 2.90
CA GLU A 45 2.96 3.89 3.67
C GLU A 45 2.07 2.82 3.01
N HIS A 46 1.90 2.89 1.69
CA HIS A 46 1.21 1.85 0.94
C HIS A 46 1.84 0.45 1.14
N ASN A 47 3.17 0.36 0.97
CA ASN A 47 3.91 -0.90 1.14
C ASN A 47 3.84 -1.42 2.58
N PHE A 48 3.89 -0.53 3.57
CA PHE A 48 3.76 -0.91 4.97
C PHE A 48 2.43 -1.59 5.24
N HIS A 49 1.33 -0.97 4.80
CA HIS A 49 0.01 -1.56 4.97
C HIS A 49 -0.12 -2.89 4.21
N ASP A 50 0.46 -3.00 3.00
CA ASP A 50 0.43 -4.25 2.25
C ASP A 50 1.08 -5.40 3.01
N ILE A 51 2.28 -5.19 3.55
CA ILE A 51 3.02 -6.23 4.29
C ILE A 51 2.29 -6.61 5.56
N VAL A 52 1.84 -5.64 6.35
CA VAL A 52 1.15 -5.89 7.61
C VAL A 52 -0.16 -6.62 7.38
N ASN A 53 -0.97 -6.16 6.43
CA ASN A 53 -2.27 -6.75 6.19
C ASN A 53 -2.18 -8.13 5.51
N LEU A 54 -1.19 -8.36 4.65
CA LEU A 54 -0.91 -9.71 4.16
C LEU A 54 -0.56 -10.68 5.30
N ALA A 55 0.25 -10.24 6.27
CA ALA A 55 0.57 -11.06 7.45
C ALA A 55 -0.69 -11.34 8.30
N LEU A 56 -1.52 -10.32 8.55
CA LEU A 56 -2.77 -10.47 9.29
C LEU A 56 -3.76 -11.39 8.57
N LEU A 57 -3.90 -11.26 7.25
CA LEU A 57 -4.72 -12.15 6.44
C LEU A 57 -4.24 -13.59 6.57
N SER A 58 -2.93 -13.83 6.41
CA SER A 58 -2.32 -15.16 6.55
C SER A 58 -2.66 -15.80 7.90
N ILE A 59 -2.55 -15.05 9.00
CA ILE A 59 -2.90 -15.54 10.35
C ILE A 59 -4.39 -15.85 10.47
N LYS A 60 -5.27 -15.05 9.87
CA LYS A 60 -6.73 -15.18 10.03
C LYS A 60 -7.36 -16.28 9.17
N ILE A 61 -6.68 -16.68 8.09
CA ILE A 61 -7.11 -17.76 7.19
C ILE A 61 -6.37 -19.10 7.42
N SER A 62 -5.38 -19.12 8.32
CA SER A 62 -4.71 -20.34 8.79
C SER A 62 -5.56 -21.07 9.82
#